data_AF-A0A7W6L0M5-F1
#
_entry.id   AF-A0A7W6L0M5-F1
#
_cell.length_a   1.000
_cell.length_b   1.000
_cell.length_c   1.000
_cell.angle_alpha   90.00
_cell.angle_beta   90.00
_cell.angle_gamma   90.00
#
_symmetry.space_group_name_H-M   'P 1'
#
loop_
_entity.id
_entity.type
_entity.pdbx_description
1 polymer ?
#
loop_
_entity_poly.entity_id
_entity_poly.type
_entity_poly.pdbx_seq_one_letter_code
_entity_poly.pdbx_strand_id
1 'polypeptide(L)'
;MPQGYRYDALSRESFEVLAYNAVGRASEVNLSAAYALQHSTGNSGWSVGIMQWDFGQPGRGAAAEEMLGCYAEWATPQQQFNQEEQTNLLQRLQTRGQVGNDLSAAEQDRLNEFLRSDAGRTFVQGLNDQQVDRKWQAVGQPLSQISWLQDLNRDHPEQAAAIVAVTSKLFNQNQARGALLVESLQQSNGMTADTVSAWIGNQGINGLNPAARAAIVSGRDATLQGVNLVNALELGQGQGSEEWRSKIRESNNPALAQGFNNDPSLQLFDAMLRDPANGSRILARMDERTPGPALTIAGRNELAREEISQVRVDREGSLSVTTPSGDIHNWDGRTWDSILERSDPLYHQGAHPFGPPAPLTLDSQELPAIFAQCAEHVHALDRSMGRLPDERSDRAAAYLATEAMANGLTHVDHVMLSTATSSKQAGHYLFAVEGEPSNPAHLRAHVATETGINTPVDISIQRGLDIHREQLSQQQSMQHEQMQERQRPGPSIG
;
A
#
# COMPACT_ATOMS: atom_id res chain seq x y z
N MET A 1 -16.46 9.74 -29.56
CA MET A 1 -15.99 8.45 -30.10
C MET A 1 -15.07 8.68 -31.29
N PRO A 2 -13.74 8.50 -31.17
CA PRO A 2 -13.00 8.14 -32.37
C PRO A 2 -13.56 6.79 -32.84
N GLN A 3 -13.91 6.67 -34.11
CA GLN A 3 -14.22 5.37 -34.69
C GLN A 3 -12.97 4.47 -34.54
N GLY A 4 -13.04 3.38 -33.77
CA GLY A 4 -12.07 2.29 -33.90
C GLY A 4 -11.26 1.84 -32.67
N TYR A 5 -11.49 2.33 -31.44
CA TYR A 5 -10.85 1.70 -30.28
C TYR A 5 -11.42 0.30 -30.04
N ARG A 6 -10.59 -0.74 -30.22
CA ARG A 6 -10.89 -2.13 -29.89
C ARG A 6 -9.90 -2.60 -28.84
N TYR A 7 -10.41 -2.97 -27.67
CA TYR A 7 -9.59 -3.51 -26.61
C TYR A 7 -8.97 -4.85 -27.05
N ASP A 8 -7.64 -4.91 -27.06
CA ASP A 8 -6.84 -6.09 -27.35
C ASP A 8 -5.93 -6.35 -26.14
N ALA A 9 -6.29 -7.31 -25.30
CA ALA A 9 -5.56 -7.61 -24.08
C ALA A 9 -4.19 -8.28 -24.33
N LEU A 10 -3.93 -8.76 -25.56
CA LEU A 10 -2.69 -9.42 -25.94
C LEU A 10 -1.68 -8.46 -26.60
N SER A 11 -2.06 -7.20 -26.82
CA SER A 11 -1.17 -6.18 -27.35
C SER A 11 -0.14 -5.76 -26.30
N ARG A 12 1.01 -5.24 -26.77
CA ARG A 12 2.04 -4.67 -25.90
C ARG A 12 1.51 -3.50 -25.06
N GLU A 13 0.72 -2.62 -25.67
CA GLU A 13 0.14 -1.43 -25.02
C GLU A 13 -0.85 -1.82 -23.92
N SER A 14 -1.66 -2.86 -24.12
CA SER A 14 -2.56 -3.36 -23.08
C SER A 14 -1.80 -4.08 -21.98
N PHE A 15 -0.75 -4.82 -22.33
CA PHE A 15 0.11 -5.47 -21.35
C PHE A 15 0.75 -4.46 -20.39
N GLU A 16 1.22 -3.32 -20.89
CA GLU A 16 1.77 -2.25 -20.05
C GLU A 16 0.73 -1.74 -19.05
N VAL A 17 -0.49 -1.46 -19.51
CA VAL A 17 -1.59 -1.04 -18.63
C VAL A 17 -1.89 -2.09 -17.56
N LEU A 18 -1.96 -3.37 -17.93
CA LEU A 18 -2.19 -4.47 -16.99
C LEU A 18 -1.04 -4.63 -16.00
N ALA A 19 0.21 -4.55 -16.46
CA ALA A 19 1.39 -4.67 -15.62
C ALA A 19 1.46 -3.52 -14.60
N TYR A 20 1.30 -2.27 -15.04
CA TYR A 20 1.35 -1.11 -14.16
C TYR A 20 0.21 -1.10 -13.15
N ASN A 21 -1.01 -1.36 -13.60
CA ASN A 21 -2.20 -1.02 -12.83
C ASN A 21 -2.80 -2.24 -12.10
N ALA A 22 -2.93 -3.38 -12.77
CA ALA A 22 -3.47 -4.58 -12.14
C ALA A 22 -2.41 -5.36 -11.34
N VAL A 23 -1.20 -5.50 -11.87
CA VAL A 23 -0.12 -6.22 -11.17
C VAL A 23 0.58 -5.31 -10.18
N GLY A 24 0.98 -4.10 -10.59
CA GLY A 24 1.71 -3.15 -9.76
C GLY A 24 0.85 -2.49 -8.69
N ARG A 25 0.00 -1.53 -9.07
CA ARG A 25 -0.80 -0.72 -8.14
C ARG A 25 -1.75 -1.55 -7.30
N ALA A 26 -2.62 -2.34 -7.94
CA ALA A 26 -3.69 -3.07 -7.27
C ALA A 26 -3.22 -4.26 -6.42
N SER A 27 -1.97 -4.73 -6.61
CA SER A 27 -1.54 -5.98 -5.98
C SER A 27 -0.20 -5.90 -5.24
N GLU A 28 0.73 -5.02 -5.62
CA GLU A 28 1.97 -4.80 -4.86
C GLU A 28 1.85 -3.61 -3.90
N VAL A 29 1.33 -2.48 -4.38
CA VAL A 29 1.42 -1.21 -3.65
C VAL A 29 0.18 -0.95 -2.79
N ASN A 30 -1.01 -1.12 -3.37
CA ASN A 30 -2.29 -0.71 -2.79
C ASN A 30 -2.25 0.75 -2.32
N LEU A 31 -2.84 1.04 -1.16
CA LEU A 31 -2.86 2.37 -0.53
C LEU A 31 -1.55 2.73 0.19
N SER A 32 -0.43 2.07 -0.11
CA SER A 32 0.91 2.38 0.44
C SER A 32 1.68 3.33 -0.48
N ALA A 33 2.76 3.95 0.01
CA ALA A 33 3.60 4.80 -0.83
C ALA A 33 4.39 3.99 -1.88
N ALA A 34 4.56 4.53 -3.09
CA ALA A 34 5.33 3.98 -4.19
C ALA A 34 6.43 4.95 -4.68
N TYR A 35 6.22 6.24 -4.47
CA TYR A 35 7.10 7.35 -4.86
C TYR A 35 7.80 7.92 -3.62
N ALA A 36 8.25 7.02 -2.75
CA ALA A 36 9.07 7.30 -1.60
C ALA A 36 10.09 6.18 -1.43
N LEU A 37 11.25 6.53 -0.88
CA LEU A 37 12.27 5.57 -0.50
C LEU A 37 11.75 4.68 0.63
N GLN A 38 11.85 3.38 0.41
CA GLN A 38 11.48 2.34 1.36
C GLN A 38 12.71 1.55 1.76
N HIS A 39 12.88 1.39 3.07
CA HIS A 39 13.90 0.52 3.64
C HIS A 39 13.25 -0.78 4.10
N SER A 40 13.17 -1.77 3.19
CA SER A 40 12.39 -2.99 3.44
C SER A 40 13.13 -3.99 4.32
N THR A 41 12.38 -4.82 5.06
CA THR A 41 12.94 -5.81 6.00
C THR A 41 13.62 -6.98 5.28
N GLY A 42 14.80 -7.40 5.76
CA GLY A 42 15.51 -8.59 5.29
C GLY A 42 16.82 -8.28 4.58
N ASN A 43 17.07 -8.92 3.42
CA ASN A 43 18.32 -8.77 2.66
C ASN A 43 18.30 -7.62 1.65
N SER A 44 17.23 -6.82 1.64
CA SER A 44 17.00 -5.73 0.70
C SER A 44 17.52 -4.42 1.28
N GLY A 45 18.06 -3.56 0.41
CA GLY A 45 18.48 -2.21 0.78
C GLY A 45 17.37 -1.18 0.61
N TRP A 46 17.77 0.05 0.28
CA TRP A 46 16.83 1.09 -0.12
C TRP A 46 16.17 0.75 -1.45
N SER A 47 14.86 0.96 -1.52
CA SER A 47 14.04 0.63 -2.68
C SER A 47 13.01 1.69 -3.01
N VAL A 48 12.55 1.73 -4.26
CA VAL A 48 11.52 2.68 -4.72
C VAL A 48 10.65 2.09 -5.81
N GLY A 49 9.43 2.60 -5.98
CA GLY A 49 8.61 2.38 -7.17
C GLY A 49 7.56 1.28 -7.03
N ILE A 50 6.62 1.30 -7.99
CA ILE A 50 5.46 0.39 -8.04
C ILE A 50 5.88 -1.08 -8.11
N MET A 51 6.96 -1.38 -8.83
CA MET A 51 7.52 -2.73 -8.97
C MET A 51 8.74 -2.96 -8.05
N GLN A 52 8.94 -2.10 -7.04
CA GLN A 52 10.06 -2.12 -6.08
C GLN A 52 11.45 -2.37 -6.69
N TRP A 53 12.15 -1.29 -6.97
CA TRP A 53 13.54 -1.30 -7.40
C TRP A 53 14.49 -1.15 -6.22
N ASP A 54 15.11 -2.25 -5.78
CA ASP A 54 16.15 -2.25 -4.74
C ASP A 54 17.51 -1.84 -5.32
N PHE A 55 18.03 -0.70 -4.86
CA PHE A 55 19.31 -0.13 -5.29
C PHE A 55 20.53 -0.97 -4.84
N GLY A 56 20.39 -1.72 -3.75
CA GLY A 56 21.44 -2.58 -3.21
C GLY A 56 21.58 -3.93 -3.91
N GLN A 57 20.69 -4.26 -4.85
CA GLN A 57 20.80 -5.50 -5.62
C GLN A 57 21.92 -5.43 -6.69
N PRO A 58 22.63 -6.54 -6.93
CA PRO A 58 23.64 -6.60 -7.99
C PRO A 58 23.09 -6.16 -9.35
N GLY A 59 23.76 -5.21 -9.99
CA GLY A 59 23.38 -4.67 -11.29
C GLY A 59 22.25 -3.63 -11.27
N ARG A 60 21.75 -3.23 -10.09
CA ARG A 60 20.71 -2.19 -9.94
C ARG A 60 21.21 -0.87 -9.37
N GLY A 61 22.42 -0.82 -8.82
CA GLY A 61 22.96 0.35 -8.12
C GLY A 61 23.18 1.59 -8.99
N ALA A 62 23.36 1.46 -10.30
CA ALA A 62 23.49 2.60 -11.21
C ALA A 62 22.24 3.50 -11.20
N ALA A 63 21.07 2.94 -10.91
CA ALA A 63 19.84 3.71 -10.78
C ALA A 63 19.87 4.70 -9.60
N ALA A 64 20.65 4.43 -8.55
CA ALA A 64 20.81 5.37 -7.44
C ALA A 64 21.60 6.61 -7.87
N GLU A 65 22.61 6.44 -8.73
CA GLU A 65 23.38 7.54 -9.30
C GLU A 65 22.52 8.39 -10.23
N GLU A 66 21.74 7.74 -11.10
CA GLU A 66 20.76 8.40 -11.98
C GLU A 66 19.73 9.19 -11.17
N MET A 67 19.17 8.59 -10.10
CA MET A 67 18.22 9.26 -9.20
C MET A 67 18.80 10.54 -8.61
N LEU A 68 20.04 10.49 -8.12
CA LEU A 68 20.71 11.66 -7.53
C LEU A 68 21.02 12.72 -8.58
N GLY A 69 21.33 12.31 -9.82
CA GLY A 69 21.47 13.23 -10.96
C GLY A 69 20.16 13.96 -11.27
N CYS A 70 19.06 13.21 -11.43
CA CYS A 70 17.73 13.80 -11.66
C CYS A 70 17.28 14.69 -10.49
N TYR A 71 17.58 14.30 -9.26
CA TYR A 71 17.34 15.13 -8.07
C TYR A 71 18.08 16.46 -8.17
N ALA A 72 19.37 16.44 -8.52
CA ALA A 72 20.19 17.64 -8.62
C ALA A 72 19.68 18.61 -9.69
N GLU A 73 19.16 18.11 -10.81
CA GLU A 73 18.55 18.92 -11.87
C GLU A 73 17.20 19.54 -11.44
N TRP A 74 16.41 18.81 -10.65
CA TRP A 74 15.10 19.25 -10.18
C TRP A 74 15.19 20.21 -8.99
N ALA A 75 16.13 19.99 -8.06
CA ALA A 75 16.22 20.70 -6.80
C ALA A 75 16.70 22.15 -6.96
N THR A 76 16.21 23.05 -6.10
CA THR A 76 16.75 24.41 -6.01
C THR A 76 18.19 24.41 -5.49
N PRO A 77 19.00 25.44 -5.78
CA PRO A 77 20.41 25.48 -5.33
C PRO A 77 20.59 25.31 -3.81
N GLN A 78 19.59 25.67 -3.01
CA GLN A 78 19.62 25.54 -1.54
C GLN A 78 19.27 24.12 -1.07
N GLN A 79 18.56 23.33 -1.88
CA GLN A 79 18.17 21.95 -1.56
C GLN A 79 19.18 20.92 -2.07
N GLN A 80 20.05 21.30 -3.01
CA GLN A 80 21.07 20.41 -3.58
C GLN A 80 22.03 19.87 -2.51
N PHE A 81 22.35 18.58 -2.62
CA PHE A 81 23.43 17.97 -1.86
C PHE A 81 24.78 18.42 -2.42
N ASN A 82 25.73 18.72 -1.55
CA ASN A 82 27.11 18.97 -1.95
C ASN A 82 27.81 17.67 -2.39
N GLN A 83 29.02 17.77 -2.96
CA GLN A 83 29.73 16.62 -3.53
C GLN A 83 30.01 15.50 -2.50
N GLU A 84 30.34 15.86 -1.26
CA GLU A 84 30.62 14.91 -0.20
C GLU A 84 29.34 14.20 0.27
N GLU A 85 28.25 14.96 0.43
CA GLU A 85 26.92 14.42 0.73
C GLU A 85 26.46 13.44 -0.36
N GLN A 86 26.56 13.82 -1.64
CA GLN A 86 26.19 12.95 -2.77
C GLN A 86 26.97 11.64 -2.77
N THR A 87 28.29 11.70 -2.54
CA THR A 87 29.15 10.51 -2.54
C THR A 87 28.77 9.56 -1.39
N ASN A 88 28.56 10.09 -0.19
CA ASN A 88 28.14 9.30 0.97
C ASN A 88 26.71 8.75 0.82
N LEU A 89 25.81 9.53 0.24
CA LEU A 89 24.43 9.14 -0.01
C LEU A 89 24.35 8.01 -1.05
N LEU A 90 25.09 8.14 -2.15
CA LEU A 90 25.17 7.12 -3.19
C LEU A 90 25.67 5.79 -2.63
N GLN A 91 26.73 5.81 -1.82
CA GLN A 91 27.27 4.61 -1.19
C GLN A 91 26.22 3.92 -0.31
N ARG A 92 25.47 4.67 0.50
CA ARG A 92 24.42 4.11 1.38
C ARG A 92 23.25 3.56 0.57
N LEU A 93 22.77 4.27 -0.45
CA LEU A 93 21.70 3.78 -1.32
C LEU A 93 22.08 2.46 -2.02
N GLN A 94 23.33 2.32 -2.47
CA GLN A 94 23.84 1.11 -3.12
C GLN A 94 24.23 -0.01 -2.15
N THR A 95 24.25 0.26 -0.85
CA THR A 95 24.61 -0.74 0.16
C THR A 95 23.45 -1.73 0.32
N ARG A 96 23.78 -3.01 0.19
CA ARG A 96 22.82 -4.11 0.34
C ARG A 96 22.43 -4.34 1.79
N GLY A 97 21.16 -4.68 2.02
CA GLY A 97 20.63 -4.97 3.35
C GLY A 97 20.40 -3.68 4.13
N GLN A 98 20.27 -3.79 5.45
CA GLN A 98 19.82 -2.68 6.29
C GLN A 98 20.87 -2.11 7.24
N VAL A 99 22.10 -2.64 7.19
CA VAL A 99 23.12 -2.31 8.19
C VAL A 99 24.11 -1.32 7.59
N GLY A 100 24.27 -0.17 8.25
CA GLY A 100 25.27 0.83 7.89
C GLY A 100 24.89 1.70 6.69
N ASN A 101 23.62 1.71 6.30
CA ASN A 101 23.11 2.47 5.16
C ASN A 101 21.94 3.40 5.50
N ASP A 102 21.79 3.75 6.78
CA ASP A 102 20.73 4.64 7.23
C ASP A 102 20.81 6.03 6.57
N LEU A 103 19.66 6.54 6.15
CA LEU A 103 19.48 7.90 5.68
C LEU A 103 18.89 8.75 6.80
N SER A 104 19.37 9.97 6.96
CA SER A 104 18.74 10.93 7.88
C SER A 104 17.34 11.31 7.38
N ALA A 105 16.48 11.80 8.29
CA ALA A 105 15.15 12.27 7.93
C ALA A 105 15.21 13.35 6.84
N ALA A 106 16.10 14.35 6.99
CA ALA A 106 16.26 15.42 6.00
C ALA A 106 16.70 14.93 4.60
N GLU A 107 17.51 13.87 4.53
CA GLU A 107 17.88 13.25 3.25
C GLU A 107 16.70 12.51 2.63
N GLN A 108 15.97 11.74 3.43
CA GLN A 108 14.78 11.03 2.97
C GLN A 108 13.69 11.99 2.51
N ASP A 109 13.41 13.05 3.27
CA ASP A 109 12.37 14.03 2.95
C ASP A 109 12.64 14.69 1.60
N ARG A 110 13.87 15.15 1.35
CA ARG A 110 14.28 15.75 0.07
C ARG A 110 14.14 14.80 -1.11
N LEU A 111 14.60 13.55 -0.94
CA LEU A 111 14.51 12.54 -2.00
C LEU A 111 13.05 12.12 -2.25
N ASN A 112 12.24 11.99 -1.19
CA ASN A 112 10.81 11.67 -1.31
C ASN A 112 10.03 12.81 -1.96
N GLU A 113 10.35 14.07 -1.64
CA GLU A 113 9.77 15.24 -2.31
C GLU A 113 10.04 15.19 -3.83
N PHE A 114 11.30 14.92 -4.22
CA PHE A 114 11.65 14.71 -5.62
C PHE A 114 10.88 13.55 -6.24
N LEU A 115 10.87 12.38 -5.59
CA LEU A 115 10.22 11.17 -6.13
C LEU A 115 8.72 11.37 -6.37
N ARG A 116 8.05 12.19 -5.56
CA ARG A 116 6.64 12.56 -5.72
C ARG A 116 6.39 13.57 -6.84
N SER A 117 7.39 14.34 -7.26
CA SER A 117 7.31 15.30 -8.38
C SER A 117 7.10 14.60 -9.74
N ASP A 118 6.69 15.34 -10.77
CA ASP A 118 6.54 14.78 -12.13
C ASP A 118 7.89 14.26 -12.68
N ALA A 119 8.99 14.93 -12.34
CA ALA A 119 10.35 14.49 -12.70
C ALA A 119 10.72 13.16 -12.02
N GLY A 120 10.48 13.05 -10.71
CA GLY A 120 10.74 11.83 -9.96
C GLY A 120 9.83 10.67 -10.38
N ARG A 121 8.56 10.94 -10.67
CA ARG A 121 7.62 9.95 -11.21
C ARG A 121 8.07 9.43 -12.57
N THR A 122 8.63 10.30 -13.43
CA THR A 122 9.21 9.91 -14.72
C THR A 122 10.44 9.03 -14.54
N PHE A 123 11.33 9.38 -13.59
CA PHE A 123 12.47 8.52 -13.23
C PHE A 123 12.01 7.13 -12.75
N VAL A 124 11.06 7.08 -11.81
CA VAL A 124 10.49 5.82 -11.31
C VAL A 124 9.82 5.02 -12.42
N GLN A 125 9.15 5.69 -13.38
CA GLN A 125 8.60 5.03 -14.56
C GLN A 125 9.71 4.34 -15.38
N GLY A 126 10.83 5.01 -15.63
CA GLY A 126 11.95 4.41 -16.37
C GLY A 126 12.51 3.14 -15.71
N LEU A 127 12.55 3.09 -14.38
CA LEU A 127 12.90 1.86 -13.65
C LEU A 127 11.86 0.75 -13.83
N ASN A 128 10.58 1.11 -13.81
CA ASN A 128 9.49 0.16 -13.98
C ASN A 128 9.41 -0.36 -15.43
N ASP A 129 9.69 0.46 -16.44
CA ASP A 129 9.68 0.06 -17.85
C ASP A 129 10.63 -1.11 -18.10
N GLN A 130 11.82 -1.09 -17.50
CA GLN A 130 12.77 -2.21 -17.58
C GLN A 130 12.20 -3.51 -16.99
N GLN A 131 11.39 -3.42 -15.94
CA GLN A 131 10.75 -4.59 -15.33
C GLN A 131 9.56 -5.07 -16.16
N VAL A 132 8.77 -4.14 -16.71
CA VAL A 132 7.64 -4.45 -17.61
C VAL A 132 8.14 -5.11 -18.89
N ASP A 133 9.26 -4.66 -19.46
CA ASP A 133 9.89 -5.27 -20.63
C ASP A 133 10.26 -6.73 -20.42
N ARG A 134 10.88 -7.04 -19.28
CA ARG A 134 11.21 -8.43 -18.93
C ARG A 134 9.96 -9.28 -18.82
N LYS A 135 8.89 -8.76 -18.21
CA LYS A 135 7.62 -9.49 -18.10
C LYS A 135 6.92 -9.66 -19.44
N TRP A 136 7.00 -8.68 -20.32
CA TRP A 136 6.48 -8.80 -21.67
C TRP A 136 7.19 -9.93 -22.42
N GLN A 137 8.52 -9.95 -22.43
CA GLN A 137 9.29 -11.00 -23.09
C GLN A 137 9.01 -12.39 -22.52
N ALA A 138 8.85 -12.50 -21.19
CA ALA A 138 8.67 -13.78 -20.52
C ALA A 138 7.21 -14.29 -20.50
N VAL A 139 6.23 -13.39 -20.56
CA VAL A 139 4.81 -13.72 -20.39
C VAL A 139 3.96 -13.15 -21.52
N GLY A 140 3.93 -11.83 -21.66
CA GLY A 140 3.01 -11.17 -22.61
C GLY A 140 3.21 -11.62 -24.06
N GLN A 141 4.44 -11.59 -24.55
CA GLN A 141 4.78 -12.02 -25.89
C GLN A 141 4.47 -13.51 -26.11
N PRO A 142 4.91 -14.47 -25.26
CA PRO A 142 4.50 -15.87 -25.38
C PRO A 142 2.98 -16.09 -25.41
N LEU A 143 2.23 -15.41 -24.53
CA LEU A 143 0.76 -15.52 -24.48
C LEU A 143 0.11 -14.96 -25.74
N SER A 144 0.64 -13.86 -26.29
CA SER A 144 0.12 -13.24 -27.52
C SER A 144 0.17 -14.16 -28.75
N GLN A 145 0.97 -15.23 -28.71
CA GLN A 145 1.14 -16.19 -29.82
C GLN A 145 0.24 -17.42 -29.69
N ILE A 146 -0.52 -17.55 -28.60
CA ILE A 146 -1.39 -18.71 -28.37
C ILE A 146 -2.70 -18.54 -29.13
N SER A 147 -2.97 -19.41 -30.11
CA SER A 147 -4.14 -19.29 -31.00
C SER A 147 -5.48 -19.30 -30.26
N TRP A 148 -5.69 -20.23 -29.32
CA TRP A 148 -6.94 -20.26 -28.56
C TRP A 148 -7.13 -19.02 -27.68
N LEU A 149 -6.04 -18.41 -27.22
CA LEU A 149 -6.07 -17.20 -26.41
C LEU A 149 -6.33 -15.96 -27.29
N GLN A 150 -5.83 -15.94 -28.52
CA GLN A 150 -6.20 -14.93 -29.53
C GLN A 150 -7.69 -14.99 -29.86
N ASP A 151 -8.25 -16.20 -30.03
CA ASP A 151 -9.69 -16.40 -30.19
C ASP A 151 -10.47 -15.92 -28.97
N LEU A 152 -10.05 -16.32 -27.76
CA LEU A 152 -10.65 -15.84 -26.52
C LEU A 152 -10.58 -14.31 -26.41
N ASN A 153 -9.47 -13.68 -26.75
CA ASN A 153 -9.33 -12.23 -26.71
C ASN A 153 -10.24 -11.51 -27.72
N ARG A 154 -10.49 -12.12 -28.88
CA ARG A 154 -11.40 -11.56 -29.88
C ARG A 154 -12.83 -11.50 -29.37
N ASP A 155 -13.26 -12.53 -28.64
CA ASP A 155 -14.66 -12.78 -28.28
C ASP A 155 -14.97 -12.35 -26.82
N HIS A 156 -13.97 -12.46 -25.93
CA HIS A 156 -13.98 -12.20 -24.50
C HIS A 156 -12.65 -11.57 -24.02
N PRO A 157 -12.31 -10.34 -24.47
CA PRO A 157 -11.04 -9.69 -24.14
C PRO A 157 -10.83 -9.51 -22.63
N GLU A 158 -11.90 -9.38 -21.85
CA GLU A 158 -11.85 -9.31 -20.39
C GLU A 158 -11.27 -10.58 -19.74
N GLN A 159 -11.57 -11.75 -20.31
CA GLN A 159 -11.01 -13.02 -19.84
C GLN A 159 -9.55 -13.18 -20.25
N ALA A 160 -9.20 -12.77 -21.48
CA ALA A 160 -7.80 -12.77 -21.92
C ALA A 160 -6.94 -11.85 -21.05
N ALA A 161 -7.43 -10.64 -20.73
CA ALA A 161 -6.77 -9.70 -19.83
C ALA A 161 -6.53 -10.31 -18.45
N ALA A 162 -7.53 -10.99 -17.88
CA ALA A 162 -7.40 -11.65 -16.59
C ALA A 162 -6.31 -12.73 -16.62
N ILE A 163 -6.27 -13.58 -17.66
CA ILE A 163 -5.23 -14.60 -17.85
C ILE A 163 -3.83 -13.96 -17.93
N VAL A 164 -3.67 -12.90 -18.73
CA VAL A 164 -2.40 -12.18 -18.87
C VAL A 164 -1.94 -11.60 -17.53
N ALA A 165 -2.84 -10.95 -16.80
CA ALA A 165 -2.54 -10.28 -15.53
C ALA A 165 -2.14 -11.29 -14.45
N VAL A 166 -2.92 -12.35 -14.22
CA VAL A 166 -2.60 -13.34 -13.17
C VAL A 166 -1.37 -14.18 -13.51
N THR A 167 -1.11 -14.45 -14.79
CA THR A 167 0.12 -15.13 -15.22
C THR A 167 1.34 -14.24 -14.96
N SER A 168 1.22 -12.94 -15.25
CA SER A 168 2.27 -11.96 -15.02
C SER A 168 2.53 -11.73 -13.52
N LYS A 169 1.48 -11.76 -12.68
CA LYS A 169 1.60 -11.74 -11.22
C LYS A 169 2.31 -12.98 -10.69
N LEU A 170 1.93 -14.17 -11.16
CA LEU A 170 2.60 -15.41 -10.75
C LEU A 170 4.08 -15.38 -11.13
N PHE A 171 4.42 -14.94 -12.35
CA PHE A 171 5.81 -14.76 -12.76
C PHE A 171 6.54 -13.72 -11.90
N ASN A 172 5.87 -12.64 -11.48
CA ASN A 172 6.44 -11.65 -10.57
C ASN A 172 6.86 -12.26 -9.23
N GLN A 173 5.99 -13.06 -8.64
CA GLN A 173 6.21 -13.66 -7.32
C GLN A 173 7.11 -14.89 -7.37
N ASN A 174 7.06 -15.65 -8.47
CA ASN A 174 7.85 -16.85 -8.67
C ASN A 174 8.04 -17.13 -10.18
N GLN A 175 9.19 -16.72 -10.72
CA GLN A 175 9.49 -16.83 -12.16
C GLN A 175 9.39 -18.26 -12.70
N ALA A 176 9.85 -19.26 -11.94
CA ALA A 176 9.81 -20.67 -12.36
C ALA A 176 8.35 -21.17 -12.50
N ARG A 177 7.48 -20.79 -11.57
CA ARG A 177 6.05 -21.15 -11.63
C ARG A 177 5.31 -20.37 -12.70
N GLY A 178 5.65 -19.10 -12.90
CA GLY A 178 5.14 -18.31 -14.02
C GLY A 178 5.49 -18.91 -15.37
N ALA A 179 6.75 -19.31 -15.57
CA ALA A 179 7.20 -20.00 -16.78
C ALA A 179 6.45 -21.33 -17.00
N LEU A 180 6.28 -22.13 -15.94
CA LEU A 180 5.49 -23.36 -16.00
C LEU A 180 4.03 -23.11 -16.42
N LEU A 181 3.41 -22.03 -15.95
CA LEU A 181 2.06 -21.66 -16.37
C LEU A 181 2.02 -21.26 -17.85
N VAL A 182 2.98 -20.47 -18.32
CA VAL A 182 3.09 -20.11 -19.75
C VAL A 182 3.19 -21.38 -20.61
N GLU A 183 4.07 -22.33 -20.25
CA GLU A 183 4.19 -23.61 -20.96
C GLU A 183 2.87 -24.41 -20.93
N SER A 184 2.19 -24.44 -19.78
CA SER A 184 0.90 -25.14 -19.63
C SER A 184 -0.19 -24.53 -20.51
N LEU A 185 -0.22 -23.20 -20.64
CA LEU A 185 -1.17 -22.49 -21.50
C LEU A 185 -0.88 -22.73 -22.99
N GLN A 186 0.38 -22.79 -23.38
CA GLN A 186 0.80 -23.09 -24.75
C GLN A 186 0.45 -24.52 -25.18
N GLN A 187 0.43 -25.47 -24.24
CA GLN A 187 0.07 -26.87 -24.49
C GLN A 187 -1.44 -27.15 -24.37
N SER A 188 -2.21 -26.17 -23.91
CA SER A 188 -3.67 -26.29 -23.76
C SER A 188 -4.40 -26.04 -25.09
N ASN A 189 -5.60 -26.62 -25.20
CA ASN A 189 -6.54 -26.34 -26.30
C ASN A 189 -7.58 -25.27 -25.92
N GLY A 190 -7.46 -24.66 -24.73
CA GLY A 190 -8.37 -23.64 -24.22
C GLY A 190 -8.46 -23.64 -22.70
N MET A 191 -8.45 -22.47 -22.07
CA MET A 191 -8.74 -22.29 -20.64
C MET A 191 -9.51 -20.99 -20.42
N THR A 192 -10.39 -20.97 -19.41
CA THR A 192 -11.01 -19.73 -18.93
C THR A 192 -10.13 -19.07 -17.86
N ALA A 193 -10.36 -17.79 -17.60
CA ALA A 193 -9.68 -17.07 -16.51
C ALA A 193 -9.84 -17.77 -15.15
N ASP A 194 -11.03 -18.30 -14.85
CA ASP A 194 -11.30 -19.05 -13.62
C ASP A 194 -10.49 -20.34 -13.55
N THR A 195 -10.33 -21.04 -14.67
CA THR A 195 -9.55 -22.29 -14.74
C THR A 195 -8.08 -22.01 -14.49
N VAL A 196 -7.53 -20.93 -15.07
CA VAL A 196 -6.16 -20.47 -14.83
C VAL A 196 -5.98 -20.04 -13.38
N SER A 197 -6.92 -19.28 -12.83
CA SER A 197 -6.91 -18.87 -11.42
C SER A 197 -6.91 -20.09 -10.48
N ALA A 198 -7.78 -21.07 -10.74
CA ALA A 198 -7.84 -22.32 -9.99
C ALA A 198 -6.54 -23.14 -10.11
N TRP A 199 -5.91 -23.15 -11.30
CA TRP A 199 -4.62 -23.79 -11.49
C TRP A 199 -3.55 -23.16 -10.59
N ILE A 200 -3.46 -21.82 -10.56
CA ILE A 200 -2.50 -21.08 -9.70
C ILE A 200 -2.72 -21.43 -8.23
N GLY A 201 -3.97 -21.48 -7.77
CA GLY A 201 -4.31 -21.79 -6.37
C GLY A 201 -4.05 -23.25 -5.96
N ASN A 202 -3.83 -24.15 -6.92
CA ASN A 202 -3.66 -25.57 -6.68
C ASN A 202 -2.34 -26.07 -7.25
N GLN A 203 -2.37 -26.57 -8.50
CA GLN A 203 -1.23 -27.19 -9.18
C GLN A 203 -0.02 -26.25 -9.25
N GLY A 204 -0.27 -24.98 -9.55
CA GLY A 204 0.74 -23.95 -9.73
C GLY A 204 1.55 -23.62 -8.49
N ILE A 205 1.09 -23.98 -7.29
CA ILE A 205 1.78 -23.73 -6.01
C ILE A 205 2.11 -25.00 -5.22
N ASN A 206 1.95 -26.17 -5.84
CA ASN A 206 2.30 -27.45 -5.22
C ASN A 206 3.78 -27.48 -4.81
N GLY A 207 4.04 -27.98 -3.59
CA GLY A 207 5.39 -28.09 -3.02
C GLY A 207 5.94 -26.81 -2.40
N LEU A 208 5.21 -25.68 -2.42
CA LEU A 208 5.59 -24.50 -1.65
C LEU A 208 5.19 -24.61 -0.18
N ASN A 209 5.94 -23.91 0.68
CA ASN A 209 5.55 -23.74 2.08
C ASN A 209 4.23 -22.93 2.20
N PRO A 210 3.49 -23.06 3.31
CA PRO A 210 2.18 -22.41 3.47
C PRO A 210 2.20 -20.88 3.30
N ALA A 211 3.23 -20.19 3.80
CA ALA A 211 3.32 -18.73 3.70
C ALA A 211 3.48 -18.28 2.24
N ALA A 212 4.34 -18.93 1.47
CA ALA A 212 4.52 -18.65 0.04
C ALA A 212 3.25 -18.95 -0.77
N ARG A 213 2.51 -20.01 -0.41
CA ARG A 213 1.21 -20.33 -1.03
C ARG A 213 0.19 -19.22 -0.78
N ALA A 214 0.05 -18.79 0.47
CA ALA A 214 -0.87 -17.72 0.85
C ALA A 214 -0.54 -16.39 0.16
N ALA A 215 0.74 -16.03 0.08
CA ALA A 215 1.20 -14.83 -0.60
C ALA A 215 0.88 -14.86 -2.12
N ILE A 216 1.05 -16.00 -2.78
CA ILE A 216 0.71 -16.15 -4.20
C ILE A 216 -0.80 -16.04 -4.43
N VAL A 217 -1.60 -16.72 -3.61
CA VAL A 217 -3.07 -16.68 -3.73
C VAL A 217 -3.60 -15.27 -3.48
N SER A 218 -3.15 -14.61 -2.42
CA SER A 218 -3.53 -13.23 -2.11
C SER A 218 -3.13 -12.27 -3.23
N GLY A 219 -1.90 -12.40 -3.75
CA GLY A 219 -1.43 -11.59 -4.87
C GLY A 219 -2.26 -11.80 -6.15
N ARG A 220 -2.60 -13.05 -6.48
CA ARG A 220 -3.50 -13.37 -7.60
C ARG A 220 -4.87 -12.71 -7.42
N ASP A 221 -5.47 -12.80 -6.23
CA ASP A 221 -6.81 -12.30 -5.97
C ASP A 221 -6.88 -10.77 -6.02
N ALA A 222 -5.86 -10.09 -5.49
CA ALA A 222 -5.72 -8.64 -5.63
C ALA A 222 -5.52 -8.22 -7.10
N THR A 223 -4.73 -8.99 -7.86
CA THR A 223 -4.56 -8.75 -9.31
C THR A 223 -5.86 -8.93 -10.07
N LEU A 224 -6.69 -9.91 -9.70
CA LEU A 224 -8.02 -10.13 -10.28
C LEU A 224 -8.95 -8.94 -10.02
N GLN A 225 -8.92 -8.36 -8.83
CA GLN A 225 -9.69 -7.14 -8.54
C GLN A 225 -9.20 -5.96 -9.40
N GLY A 226 -7.89 -5.79 -9.53
CA GLY A 226 -7.28 -4.76 -10.38
C GLY A 226 -7.64 -4.89 -11.85
N VAL A 227 -7.51 -6.09 -12.44
CA VAL A 227 -7.84 -6.31 -13.85
C VAL A 227 -9.33 -6.20 -14.12
N ASN A 228 -10.20 -6.54 -13.16
CA ASN A 228 -11.64 -6.31 -13.30
C ASN A 228 -11.97 -4.82 -13.43
N LEU A 229 -11.32 -3.97 -12.62
CA LEU A 229 -11.48 -2.51 -12.75
C LEU A 229 -10.90 -2.00 -14.07
N VAL A 230 -9.71 -2.45 -14.48
CA VAL A 230 -9.14 -2.08 -15.80
C VAL A 230 -10.09 -2.49 -16.93
N ASN A 231 -10.63 -3.71 -16.90
CA ASN A 231 -11.60 -4.17 -17.90
C ASN A 231 -12.85 -3.27 -17.95
N ALA A 232 -13.37 -2.86 -16.79
CA ALA A 232 -14.50 -1.93 -16.73
C ALA A 232 -14.16 -0.56 -17.34
N LEU A 233 -12.95 -0.05 -17.10
CA LEU A 233 -12.46 1.20 -17.67
C LEU A 233 -12.23 1.12 -19.19
N GLU A 234 -11.68 0.01 -19.70
CA GLU A 234 -11.38 -0.17 -21.13
C GLU A 234 -12.61 -0.48 -21.99
N LEU A 235 -13.54 -1.28 -21.46
CA LEU A 235 -14.71 -1.77 -22.19
C LEU A 235 -15.97 -0.94 -21.95
N GLY A 236 -16.02 -0.17 -20.86
CA GLY A 236 -17.16 0.65 -20.51
C GLY A 236 -17.41 1.79 -21.51
N GLN A 237 -18.67 2.22 -21.57
CA GLN A 237 -19.14 3.30 -22.45
C GLN A 237 -19.51 4.58 -21.69
N GLY A 238 -19.37 4.57 -20.37
CA GLY A 238 -19.68 5.73 -19.54
C GLY A 238 -18.57 6.77 -19.50
N GLN A 239 -18.83 7.86 -18.79
CA GLN A 239 -17.96 9.03 -18.72
C GLN A 239 -16.59 8.68 -18.11
N GLY A 240 -16.55 7.82 -17.09
CA GLY A 240 -15.28 7.39 -16.49
C GLY A 240 -14.41 6.59 -17.46
N SER A 241 -15.02 5.70 -18.25
CA SER A 241 -14.31 4.89 -19.27
C SER A 241 -13.87 5.71 -20.48
N GLU A 242 -14.63 6.74 -20.87
CA GLU A 242 -14.19 7.69 -21.91
C GLU A 242 -13.00 8.53 -21.43
N GLU A 243 -13.07 9.07 -20.23
CA GLU A 243 -11.98 9.84 -19.61
C GLU A 243 -10.71 8.99 -19.46
N TRP A 244 -10.85 7.74 -18.98
CA TRP A 244 -9.74 6.79 -18.92
C TRP A 244 -9.06 6.59 -20.27
N ARG A 245 -9.83 6.29 -21.33
CA ARG A 245 -9.23 6.05 -22.64
C ARG A 245 -8.54 7.29 -23.20
N SER A 246 -9.06 8.49 -22.94
CA SER A 246 -8.37 9.73 -23.35
C SER A 246 -7.04 9.91 -22.60
N LYS A 247 -7.05 9.74 -21.28
CA LYS A 247 -5.86 9.93 -20.44
C LYS A 247 -4.80 8.84 -20.63
N ILE A 248 -5.20 7.61 -20.94
CA ILE A 248 -4.28 6.46 -20.95
C ILE A 248 -3.93 6.01 -22.36
N ARG A 249 -4.93 5.89 -23.23
CA ARG A 249 -4.75 5.38 -24.60
C ARG A 249 -4.34 6.50 -25.54
N GLU A 250 -5.14 7.56 -25.63
CA GLU A 250 -4.86 8.66 -26.56
C GLU A 250 -3.59 9.43 -26.18
N SER A 251 -3.32 9.57 -24.88
CA SER A 251 -2.13 10.25 -24.36
C SER A 251 -0.91 9.33 -24.17
N ASN A 252 -1.02 8.03 -24.50
CA ASN A 252 0.04 7.02 -24.30
C ASN A 252 0.68 7.05 -22.90
N ASN A 253 -0.16 7.01 -21.85
CA ASN A 253 0.27 7.12 -20.46
C ASN A 253 -0.15 5.89 -19.63
N PRO A 254 0.33 4.68 -19.98
CA PRO A 254 -0.11 3.43 -19.34
C PRO A 254 0.22 3.37 -17.84
N ALA A 255 1.23 4.12 -17.42
CA ALA A 255 1.71 4.17 -16.04
C ALA A 255 1.08 5.28 -15.19
N LEU A 256 0.20 6.14 -15.72
CA LEU A 256 -0.36 7.31 -15.01
C LEU A 256 0.72 8.29 -14.48
N ALA A 257 1.92 8.29 -15.05
CA ALA A 257 3.06 9.02 -14.47
C ALA A 257 3.22 10.43 -15.08
N GLN A 258 2.98 10.57 -16.38
CA GLN A 258 3.18 11.84 -17.08
C GLN A 258 2.10 12.85 -16.69
N GLY A 259 2.51 14.01 -16.16
CA GLY A 259 1.61 15.11 -15.78
C GLY A 259 0.73 14.82 -14.55
N PHE A 260 1.06 13.80 -13.77
CA PHE A 260 0.23 13.32 -12.66
C PHE A 260 -0.17 14.41 -11.66
N ASN A 261 0.78 15.25 -11.24
CA ASN A 261 0.52 16.22 -10.17
C ASN A 261 -0.42 17.36 -10.61
N ASN A 262 -0.67 17.51 -11.91
CA ASN A 262 -1.50 18.57 -12.48
C ASN A 262 -2.82 18.06 -13.08
N ASP A 263 -3.09 16.75 -13.00
CA ASP A 263 -4.25 16.14 -13.65
C ASP A 263 -5.09 15.33 -12.64
N PRO A 264 -6.23 15.87 -12.17
CA PRO A 264 -7.10 15.17 -11.22
C PRO A 264 -7.69 13.87 -11.78
N SER A 265 -7.80 13.68 -13.10
CA SER A 265 -8.22 12.39 -13.68
C SER A 265 -7.15 11.33 -13.43
N LEU A 266 -5.87 11.64 -13.62
CA LEU A 266 -4.78 10.70 -13.34
C LEU A 266 -4.73 10.33 -11.85
N GLN A 267 -4.94 11.30 -10.97
CA GLN A 267 -4.99 11.11 -9.52
C GLN A 267 -6.18 10.25 -9.07
N LEU A 268 -7.35 10.50 -9.66
CA LEU A 268 -8.55 9.68 -9.48
C LEU A 268 -8.26 8.23 -9.84
N PHE A 269 -7.73 7.98 -11.04
CA PHE A 269 -7.49 6.62 -11.51
C PHE A 269 -6.39 5.92 -10.73
N ASP A 270 -5.33 6.62 -10.31
CA ASP A 270 -4.29 6.05 -9.43
C ASP A 270 -4.90 5.57 -8.11
N ALA A 271 -5.72 6.40 -7.45
CA ALA A 271 -6.41 6.01 -6.22
C ALA A 271 -7.37 4.84 -6.44
N MET A 272 -8.19 4.88 -7.49
CA MET A 272 -9.11 3.79 -7.83
C MET A 272 -8.38 2.47 -8.09
N LEU A 273 -7.22 2.48 -8.73
CA LEU A 273 -6.44 1.28 -9.02
C LEU A 273 -5.64 0.77 -7.83
N ARG A 274 -5.40 1.62 -6.82
CA ARG A 274 -4.81 1.24 -5.53
C ARG A 274 -5.83 0.64 -4.56
N ASP A 275 -7.12 0.93 -4.76
CA ASP A 275 -8.24 0.28 -4.10
C ASP A 275 -9.34 -0.08 -5.13
N PRO A 276 -9.14 -1.17 -5.91
CA PRO A 276 -10.03 -1.51 -7.02
C PRO A 276 -11.48 -1.80 -6.60
N ALA A 277 -11.70 -2.24 -5.36
CA ALA A 277 -13.02 -2.52 -4.83
C ALA A 277 -13.84 -1.23 -4.70
N ASN A 278 -13.28 -0.19 -4.07
CA ASN A 278 -13.92 1.12 -4.04
C ASN A 278 -13.85 1.82 -5.41
N GLY A 279 -12.77 1.63 -6.17
CA GLY A 279 -12.62 2.16 -7.52
C GLY A 279 -13.75 1.72 -8.46
N SER A 280 -14.10 0.44 -8.46
CA SER A 280 -15.22 -0.08 -9.26
C SER A 280 -16.57 0.55 -8.87
N ARG A 281 -16.77 0.80 -7.56
CA ARG A 281 -17.98 1.47 -7.06
C ARG A 281 -18.01 2.95 -7.46
N ILE A 282 -16.87 3.62 -7.45
CA ILE A 282 -16.74 5.01 -7.91
C ILE A 282 -17.00 5.10 -9.42
N LEU A 283 -16.43 4.21 -10.23
CA LEU A 283 -16.68 4.18 -11.67
C LEU A 283 -18.19 4.02 -11.97
N ALA A 284 -18.87 3.10 -11.30
CA ALA A 284 -20.32 2.93 -11.45
C ALA A 284 -21.10 4.22 -11.10
N ARG A 285 -20.66 4.96 -10.07
CA ARG A 285 -21.26 6.26 -9.70
C ARG A 285 -21.04 7.33 -10.76
N MET A 286 -19.85 7.37 -11.37
CA MET A 286 -19.54 8.30 -12.45
C MET A 286 -20.42 8.05 -13.68
N ASP A 287 -20.66 6.78 -14.00
CA ASP A 287 -21.36 6.39 -15.22
C ASP A 287 -22.89 6.41 -15.07
N GLU A 288 -23.42 6.00 -13.92
CA GLU A 288 -24.87 5.91 -13.68
C GLU A 288 -25.47 7.12 -12.95
N ARG A 289 -24.64 7.96 -12.31
CA ARG A 289 -25.04 9.13 -11.50
C ARG A 289 -26.12 8.82 -10.46
N THR A 290 -25.94 7.73 -9.73
CA THR A 290 -26.90 7.28 -8.72
C THR A 290 -26.47 7.67 -7.29
N PRO A 291 -27.41 8.00 -6.38
CA PRO A 291 -27.12 8.21 -4.96
C PRO A 291 -26.79 6.92 -4.19
N GLY A 292 -26.09 7.04 -3.05
CA GLY A 292 -26.03 5.98 -2.04
C GLY A 292 -24.90 6.14 -1.02
N PRO A 293 -24.23 5.07 -0.54
CA PRO A 293 -23.24 5.22 0.53
C PRO A 293 -22.05 6.08 0.09
N ALA A 294 -21.56 6.93 1.00
CA ALA A 294 -20.35 7.70 0.77
C ALA A 294 -19.15 6.75 0.61
N LEU A 295 -18.22 7.12 -0.28
CA LEU A 295 -17.00 6.38 -0.59
C LEU A 295 -15.81 7.29 -0.35
N THR A 296 -14.74 6.74 0.19
CA THR A 296 -13.47 7.46 0.36
C THR A 296 -12.32 6.51 0.05
N ILE A 297 -11.37 6.97 -0.76
CA ILE A 297 -10.07 6.32 -0.96
C ILE A 297 -9.00 7.33 -0.50
N ALA A 298 -8.07 6.89 0.34
CA ALA A 298 -6.96 7.70 0.82
C ALA A 298 -5.76 6.83 1.20
N GLY A 299 -4.57 7.42 1.23
CA GLY A 299 -3.36 6.73 1.68
C GLY A 299 -3.49 6.13 3.09
N ARG A 300 -2.95 4.92 3.25
CA ARG A 300 -3.07 4.12 4.49
C ARG A 300 -2.30 4.72 5.68
N ASN A 301 -1.30 5.55 5.42
CA ASN A 301 -0.43 6.20 6.39
C ASN A 301 0.00 7.59 5.86
N GLU A 302 0.72 8.36 6.67
CA GLU A 302 1.18 9.71 6.29
C GLU A 302 1.98 9.72 4.98
N LEU A 303 3.00 8.88 4.88
CA LEU A 303 3.84 8.80 3.68
C LEU A 303 3.02 8.52 2.40
N ALA A 304 1.99 7.67 2.50
CA ALA A 304 1.10 7.40 1.37
C ALA A 304 0.15 8.58 1.08
N ARG A 305 -0.25 9.36 2.08
CA ARG A 305 -1.11 10.55 1.90
C ARG A 305 -0.35 11.72 1.27
N GLU A 306 0.97 11.73 1.35
CA GLU A 306 1.81 12.71 0.64
C GLU A 306 1.86 12.47 -0.89
N GLU A 307 1.47 11.29 -1.38
CA GLU A 307 1.49 10.99 -2.82
C GLU A 307 0.13 10.58 -3.41
N ILE A 308 -0.79 10.03 -2.61
CA ILE A 308 -2.11 9.55 -3.05
C ILE A 308 -3.14 10.64 -2.74
N SER A 309 -3.80 11.12 -3.79
CA SER A 309 -4.91 12.06 -3.63
C SER A 309 -6.09 11.41 -2.92
N GLN A 310 -6.77 12.15 -2.05
CA GLN A 310 -8.00 11.65 -1.45
C GLN A 310 -9.13 11.74 -2.47
N VAL A 311 -9.78 10.61 -2.75
CA VAL A 311 -10.96 10.57 -3.60
C VAL A 311 -12.19 10.37 -2.73
N ARG A 312 -13.22 11.19 -2.91
CA ARG A 312 -14.47 11.09 -2.18
C ARG A 312 -15.65 11.09 -3.14
N VAL A 313 -16.63 10.23 -2.88
CA VAL A 313 -17.98 10.33 -3.44
C VAL A 313 -18.94 10.51 -2.28
N ASP A 314 -19.70 11.59 -2.27
CA ASP A 314 -20.70 11.84 -1.24
C ASP A 314 -21.95 10.95 -1.43
N ARG A 315 -22.99 11.17 -0.60
CA ARG A 315 -24.22 10.37 -0.68
C ARG A 315 -25.09 10.70 -1.90
N GLU A 316 -24.94 11.90 -2.44
CA GLU A 316 -25.69 12.41 -3.58
C GLU A 316 -25.02 12.01 -4.91
N GLY A 317 -23.77 11.52 -4.86
CA GLY A 317 -22.99 11.08 -6.00
C GLY A 317 -21.96 12.09 -6.48
N SER A 318 -21.75 13.18 -5.75
CA SER A 318 -20.73 14.18 -6.08
C SER A 318 -19.35 13.61 -5.83
N LEU A 319 -18.52 13.59 -6.87
CA LEU A 319 -17.14 13.09 -6.84
C LEU A 319 -16.17 14.27 -6.69
N SER A 320 -15.24 14.16 -5.75
CA SER A 320 -14.16 15.12 -5.55
C SER A 320 -12.81 14.42 -5.40
N VAL A 321 -11.76 15.07 -5.89
CA VAL A 321 -10.35 14.69 -5.69
C VAL A 321 -9.67 15.81 -4.92
N THR A 322 -9.07 15.48 -3.79
CA THR A 322 -8.23 16.39 -3.02
C THR A 322 -6.77 15.99 -3.21
N THR A 323 -5.99 16.88 -3.82
CA THR A 323 -4.56 16.65 -4.08
C THR A 323 -3.76 16.58 -2.76
N PRO A 324 -2.53 16.04 -2.76
CA PRO A 324 -1.66 16.11 -1.58
C PRO A 324 -1.34 17.55 -1.16
N SER A 325 -1.37 18.51 -2.10
CA SER A 325 -1.23 19.96 -1.82
C SER A 325 -2.50 20.61 -1.29
N GLY A 326 -3.61 19.86 -1.14
CA GLY A 326 -4.86 20.35 -0.56
C GLY A 326 -5.85 20.95 -1.55
N ASP A 327 -5.50 21.00 -2.84
CA ASP A 327 -6.39 21.52 -3.88
C ASP A 327 -7.56 20.56 -4.08
N ILE A 328 -8.78 21.10 -4.19
CA ILE A 328 -10.00 20.30 -4.35
C ILE A 328 -10.55 20.48 -5.77
N HIS A 329 -10.68 19.36 -6.47
CA HIS A 329 -11.27 19.29 -7.80
C HIS A 329 -12.59 18.52 -7.73
N ASN A 330 -13.68 19.14 -8.19
CA ASN A 330 -14.99 18.50 -8.23
C ASN A 330 -15.29 18.03 -9.66
N TRP A 331 -15.82 16.82 -9.79
CA TRP A 331 -16.22 16.27 -11.08
C TRP A 331 -17.65 16.72 -11.41
N ASP A 332 -17.82 17.53 -12.45
CA ASP A 332 -19.14 17.98 -12.92
C ASP A 332 -19.85 16.94 -13.82
N GLY A 333 -19.13 15.86 -14.16
CA GLY A 333 -19.59 14.84 -15.09
C GLY A 333 -18.98 14.91 -16.50
N ARG A 334 -18.18 15.91 -16.82
CA ARG A 334 -17.44 16.02 -18.08
C ARG A 334 -16.07 16.65 -17.88
N THR A 335 -15.99 17.60 -16.96
CA THR A 335 -14.79 18.35 -16.65
C THR A 335 -14.61 18.42 -15.14
N TRP A 336 -13.38 18.78 -14.76
CA TRP A 336 -13.06 19.11 -13.38
C TRP A 336 -13.32 20.60 -13.17
N ASP A 337 -14.32 20.90 -12.34
CA ASP A 337 -14.48 22.24 -11.80
C ASP A 337 -13.41 22.42 -10.73
N SER A 338 -12.36 23.15 -11.11
CA SER A 338 -11.38 23.68 -10.17
C SER A 338 -12.01 24.86 -9.46
N ILE A 339 -12.63 24.62 -8.29
CA ILE A 339 -12.82 25.71 -7.35
C ILE A 339 -11.43 26.07 -6.87
N LEU A 340 -10.81 27.06 -7.51
CA LEU A 340 -9.71 27.81 -6.91
C LEU A 340 -10.29 28.58 -5.73
N GLU A 341 -10.60 27.89 -4.63
CA GLU A 341 -10.30 28.48 -3.34
C GLU A 341 -8.79 28.63 -3.39
N ARG A 342 -8.33 29.85 -3.73
CA ARG A 342 -6.93 30.23 -3.56
C ARG A 342 -6.53 29.69 -2.21
N SER A 343 -5.55 28.80 -2.25
CA SER A 343 -4.81 28.29 -1.10
C SER A 343 -4.99 29.21 0.09
N ASP A 344 -5.71 28.69 1.09
CA ASP A 344 -5.51 29.18 2.44
C ASP A 344 -3.98 29.20 2.64
N PRO A 345 -3.36 30.36 2.96
CA PRO A 345 -1.90 30.48 3.06
C PRO A 345 -1.27 29.52 4.09
N LEU A 346 -2.09 28.76 4.80
CA LEU A 346 -1.74 27.76 5.81
C LEU A 346 -1.34 26.40 5.24
N TYR A 347 -1.53 26.10 3.95
CA TYR A 347 -1.13 24.78 3.43
C TYR A 347 0.40 24.62 3.26
N HIS A 348 1.15 25.73 3.24
CA HIS A 348 2.62 25.73 3.17
C HIS A 348 3.25 26.69 4.17
N GLN A 349 2.90 26.58 5.45
CA GLN A 349 3.73 27.09 6.54
C GLN A 349 3.29 26.52 7.88
N GLY A 350 3.76 25.31 8.23
CA GLY A 350 4.11 24.86 9.59
C GLY A 350 3.22 25.14 10.82
N ALA A 351 1.97 25.59 10.70
CA ALA A 351 1.08 25.85 11.83
C ALA A 351 -0.39 25.95 11.37
N HIS A 352 -1.24 25.01 11.76
CA HIS A 352 -2.69 25.07 11.54
C HIS A 352 -3.45 25.69 12.75
N PRO A 353 -4.58 26.40 12.56
CA PRO A 353 -5.52 26.74 13.64
C PRO A 353 -6.57 25.65 13.95
N PHE A 354 -6.71 24.65 13.07
CA PHE A 354 -7.41 23.37 13.29
C PHE A 354 -6.72 22.29 12.43
N GLY A 355 -5.55 21.80 12.84
CA GLY A 355 -4.68 20.98 12.00
C GLY A 355 -5.21 19.60 11.62
N PRO A 356 -4.40 18.75 10.96
CA PRO A 356 -4.58 17.31 11.11
C PRO A 356 -4.75 17.05 12.63
N PRO A 357 -5.55 16.06 13.07
CA PRO A 357 -5.46 15.65 14.46
C PRO A 357 -3.97 15.49 14.73
N ALA A 358 -3.46 16.16 15.78
CA ALA A 358 -2.04 16.13 16.10
C ALA A 358 -1.57 14.68 15.96
N PRO A 359 -0.40 14.40 15.33
CA PRO A 359 0.07 13.02 15.18
C PRO A 359 -0.15 12.34 16.52
N LEU A 360 -0.91 11.22 16.50
CA LEU A 360 -1.40 10.60 17.72
C LEU A 360 -0.19 10.26 18.58
N THR A 361 0.09 11.10 19.55
CA THR A 361 1.10 10.86 20.55
C THR A 361 0.58 9.77 21.47
N LEU A 362 1.48 9.06 22.15
CA LEU A 362 1.08 7.94 23.01
C LEU A 362 0.12 8.35 24.14
N ASP A 363 0.05 9.63 24.49
CA ASP A 363 -0.85 10.24 25.46
C ASP A 363 -2.12 10.88 24.85
N SER A 364 -2.33 10.75 23.54
CA SER A 364 -3.51 11.28 22.84
C SER A 364 -4.80 10.63 23.36
N GLN A 365 -5.80 11.46 23.69
CA GLN A 365 -7.10 11.00 24.24
C GLN A 365 -7.91 10.11 23.26
N GLU A 366 -7.57 10.16 21.98
CA GLU A 366 -8.19 9.37 20.91
C GLU A 366 -7.63 7.93 20.86
N LEU A 367 -6.50 7.66 21.52
CA LEU A 367 -5.94 6.32 21.65
C LEU A 367 -6.55 5.56 22.84
N PRO A 368 -6.60 4.23 22.77
CA PRO A 368 -6.82 3.41 23.95
C PRO A 368 -5.82 3.77 25.06
N ALA A 369 -6.30 3.93 26.29
CA ALA A 369 -5.51 4.40 27.44
C ALA A 369 -4.23 3.58 27.71
N ILE A 370 -4.19 2.33 27.25
CA ILE A 370 -3.05 1.44 27.35
C ILE A 370 -1.78 1.96 26.65
N PHE A 371 -1.91 2.81 25.61
CA PHE A 371 -0.76 3.46 24.99
C PHE A 371 -0.05 4.42 25.95
N ALA A 372 -0.82 5.27 26.63
CA ALA A 372 -0.30 6.21 27.62
C ALA A 372 0.31 5.47 28.81
N GLN A 373 -0.34 4.40 29.28
CA GLN A 373 0.16 3.55 30.37
C GLN A 373 1.50 2.89 30.00
N CYS A 374 1.61 2.29 28.82
CA CYS A 374 2.87 1.72 28.37
C CYS A 374 3.98 2.77 28.24
N ALA A 375 3.67 3.97 27.73
CA ALA A 375 4.64 5.07 27.64
C ALA A 375 5.13 5.48 29.04
N GLU A 376 4.22 5.71 29.98
CA GLU A 376 4.56 6.07 31.36
C GLU A 376 5.49 5.03 32.01
N HIS A 377 5.15 3.75 31.89
CA HIS A 377 5.90 2.66 32.50
C HIS A 377 7.26 2.41 31.83
N VAL A 378 7.36 2.51 30.50
CA VAL A 378 8.64 2.42 29.79
C VAL A 378 9.53 3.61 30.16
N HIS A 379 8.99 4.82 30.22
CA HIS A 379 9.75 6.01 30.62
C HIS A 379 10.23 5.93 32.06
N ALA A 380 9.40 5.39 32.97
CA ALA A 380 9.79 5.14 34.35
C ALA A 380 10.90 4.08 34.44
N LEU A 381 10.82 3.02 33.63
CA LEU A 381 11.84 1.99 33.51
C LEU A 381 13.16 2.57 33.01
N ASP A 382 13.17 3.43 31.99
CA ASP A 382 14.39 4.10 31.51
C ASP A 382 15.04 4.96 32.58
N ARG A 383 14.23 5.77 33.29
CA ARG A 383 14.71 6.57 34.42
C ARG A 383 15.32 5.71 35.53
N SER A 384 14.74 4.54 35.81
CA SER A 384 15.28 3.59 36.80
C SER A 384 16.65 3.01 36.39
N MET A 385 16.93 2.97 35.08
CA MET A 385 18.22 2.54 34.52
C MET A 385 19.20 3.69 34.30
N GLY A 386 18.87 4.93 34.73
CA GLY A 386 19.71 6.11 34.55
C GLY A 386 19.73 6.65 33.11
N ARG A 387 18.74 6.30 32.28
CA ARG A 387 18.53 6.86 30.96
C ARG A 387 17.38 7.88 30.96
N LEU A 388 17.48 8.88 30.09
CA LEU A 388 16.33 9.72 29.74
C LEU A 388 15.52 9.01 28.66
N PRO A 389 14.18 9.06 28.71
CA PRO A 389 13.36 8.56 27.61
C PRO A 389 13.68 9.26 26.30
N ASP A 390 13.72 8.50 25.21
CA ASP A 390 13.98 8.98 23.86
C ASP A 390 13.00 8.36 22.85
N GLU A 391 13.18 8.64 21.56
CA GLU A 391 12.31 8.11 20.50
C GLU A 391 12.24 6.58 20.47
N ARG A 392 13.31 5.88 20.90
CA ARG A 392 13.30 4.41 20.95
C ARG A 392 12.45 3.90 22.11
N SER A 393 12.42 4.64 23.22
CA SER A 393 11.50 4.40 24.33
C SER A 393 10.05 4.48 23.86
N ASP A 394 9.71 5.51 23.07
CA ASP A 394 8.37 5.70 22.54
C ASP A 394 7.96 4.62 21.54
N ARG A 395 8.87 4.22 20.64
CA ARG A 395 8.66 3.07 19.73
C ARG A 395 8.39 1.78 20.50
N ALA A 396 9.20 1.49 21.52
CA ALA A 396 9.03 0.31 22.35
C ALA A 396 7.70 0.34 23.13
N ALA A 397 7.30 1.49 23.66
CA ALA A 397 6.03 1.67 24.36
C ALA A 397 4.83 1.47 23.43
N ALA A 398 4.85 2.07 22.24
CA ALA A 398 3.79 1.94 21.24
C ALA A 398 3.59 0.48 20.80
N TYR A 399 4.70 -0.20 20.51
CA TYR A 399 4.69 -1.60 20.09
C TYR A 399 4.22 -2.53 21.21
N LEU A 400 4.68 -2.28 22.44
CA LEU A 400 4.25 -3.04 23.61
C LEU A 400 2.76 -2.88 23.90
N ALA A 401 2.22 -1.66 23.83
CA ALA A 401 0.79 -1.40 24.02
C ALA A 401 -0.05 -2.16 22.99
N THR A 402 0.38 -2.17 21.74
CA THR A 402 -0.27 -2.89 20.64
C THR A 402 -0.32 -4.39 20.88
N GLU A 403 0.81 -4.96 21.31
CA GLU A 403 0.90 -6.39 21.62
C GLU A 403 0.14 -6.75 22.91
N ALA A 404 0.10 -5.85 23.90
CA ALA A 404 -0.74 -6.02 25.08
C ALA A 404 -2.22 -6.16 24.71
N MET A 405 -2.74 -5.25 23.87
CA MET A 405 -4.12 -5.34 23.38
C MET A 405 -4.38 -6.59 22.56
N ALA A 406 -3.44 -7.00 21.69
CA ALA A 406 -3.55 -8.22 20.90
C ALA A 406 -3.64 -9.48 21.77
N ASN A 407 -3.00 -9.46 22.94
CA ASN A 407 -3.03 -10.54 23.93
C ASN A 407 -4.17 -10.38 24.96
N GLY A 408 -5.11 -9.46 24.73
CA GLY A 408 -6.31 -9.29 25.53
C GLY A 408 -6.15 -8.52 26.84
N LEU A 409 -5.01 -7.82 27.04
CA LEU A 409 -4.86 -6.90 28.16
C LEU A 409 -5.75 -5.68 27.94
N THR A 410 -6.36 -5.21 29.02
CA THR A 410 -7.25 -4.04 29.02
C THR A 410 -6.57 -2.80 29.61
N HIS A 411 -5.55 -3.00 30.44
CA HIS A 411 -4.66 -1.98 30.97
C HIS A 411 -3.29 -2.58 31.29
N VAL A 412 -2.30 -1.74 31.60
CA VAL A 412 -0.96 -2.16 32.01
C VAL A 412 -0.61 -1.46 33.33
N ASP A 413 -0.24 -2.24 34.33
CA ASP A 413 0.19 -1.75 35.65
C ASP A 413 1.73 -1.72 35.78
N HIS A 414 2.42 -2.59 35.04
CA HIS A 414 3.88 -2.69 35.09
C HIS A 414 4.49 -3.01 33.72
N VAL A 415 5.65 -2.40 33.47
CA VAL A 415 6.55 -2.79 32.37
C VAL A 415 7.89 -3.27 32.92
N MET A 416 8.34 -4.44 32.47
CA MET A 416 9.53 -5.11 33.00
C MET A 416 10.43 -5.64 31.88
N LEU A 417 11.73 -5.66 32.11
CA LEU A 417 12.70 -6.33 31.23
C LEU A 417 12.89 -7.79 31.62
N SER A 418 13.17 -8.64 30.62
CA SER A 418 13.56 -10.03 30.87
C SER A 418 14.84 -10.11 31.71
N THR A 419 14.90 -11.06 32.64
CA THR A 419 16.18 -11.44 33.27
C THR A 419 17.05 -12.24 32.30
N ALA A 420 18.36 -12.27 32.55
CA ALA A 420 19.27 -13.07 31.75
C ALA A 420 19.00 -14.58 31.95
N THR A 421 19.04 -15.33 30.86
CA THR A 421 19.00 -16.80 30.85
C THR A 421 20.29 -17.35 30.24
N SER A 422 20.45 -18.68 30.22
CA SER A 422 21.61 -19.33 29.60
C SER A 422 21.75 -19.05 28.10
N SER A 423 20.69 -18.61 27.42
CA SER A 423 20.67 -18.36 25.98
C SER A 423 20.37 -16.91 25.58
N LYS A 424 19.91 -16.06 26.51
CA LYS A 424 19.47 -14.68 26.22
C LYS A 424 19.94 -13.73 27.31
N GLN A 425 20.46 -12.58 26.89
CA GLN A 425 20.87 -11.52 27.81
C GLN A 425 19.67 -10.88 28.51
N ALA A 426 19.92 -10.20 29.64
CA ALA A 426 18.90 -9.39 30.30
C ALA A 426 18.41 -8.29 29.33
N GLY A 427 17.11 -7.97 29.39
CA GLY A 427 16.48 -6.97 28.53
C GLY A 427 16.23 -7.41 27.08
N HIS A 428 16.37 -8.71 26.75
CA HIS A 428 16.03 -9.23 25.42
C HIS A 428 14.52 -9.16 25.13
N TYR A 429 13.68 -9.25 26.16
CA TYR A 429 12.24 -8.99 26.05
C TYR A 429 11.78 -7.87 26.97
N LEU A 430 10.74 -7.17 26.53
CA LEU A 430 9.95 -6.23 27.32
C LEU A 430 8.58 -6.86 27.59
N PHE A 431 8.12 -6.81 28.84
CA PHE A 431 6.86 -7.37 29.29
C PHE A 431 5.91 -6.27 29.73
N ALA A 432 4.65 -6.35 29.30
CA ALA A 432 3.54 -5.61 29.87
C ALA A 432 2.76 -6.55 30.79
N VAL A 433 2.44 -6.10 32.00
CA VAL A 433 1.75 -6.90 33.01
C VAL A 433 0.50 -6.16 33.50
N GLU A 434 -0.62 -6.86 33.53
CA GLU A 434 -1.89 -6.44 34.14
C GLU A 434 -2.05 -7.18 35.47
N GLY A 435 -2.15 -6.44 36.56
CA GLY A 435 -2.15 -6.89 37.94
C GLY A 435 -0.77 -6.93 38.61
N GLU A 436 -0.77 -7.25 39.91
CA GLU A 436 0.44 -7.34 40.72
C GLU A 436 1.36 -8.49 40.21
N PRO A 437 2.65 -8.26 39.91
CA PRO A 437 3.55 -9.30 39.36
C PRO A 437 3.74 -10.51 40.26
N SER A 438 3.54 -10.35 41.58
CA SER A 438 3.57 -11.43 42.56
C SER A 438 2.27 -12.24 42.64
N ASN A 439 1.18 -11.77 42.02
CA ASN A 439 -0.08 -12.49 41.92
C ASN A 439 -0.02 -13.52 40.78
N PRO A 440 -0.25 -14.82 41.02
CA PRO A 440 -0.25 -15.84 39.97
C PRO A 440 -1.29 -15.64 38.86
N ALA A 441 -2.33 -14.84 39.11
CA ALA A 441 -3.40 -14.55 38.16
C ALA A 441 -3.14 -13.31 37.27
N HIS A 442 -1.94 -12.71 37.31
CA HIS A 442 -1.61 -11.59 36.42
C HIS A 442 -1.70 -12.00 34.94
N LEU A 443 -2.13 -11.08 34.08
CA LEU A 443 -2.02 -11.23 32.63
C LEU A 443 -0.73 -10.59 32.16
N ARG A 444 -0.14 -11.11 31.08
CA ARG A 444 1.06 -10.52 30.50
C ARG A 444 1.12 -10.66 28.99
N ALA A 445 1.71 -9.65 28.36
CA ALA A 445 2.19 -9.70 26.99
C ALA A 445 3.69 -9.45 26.97
N HIS A 446 4.36 -9.89 25.90
CA HIS A 446 5.80 -9.65 25.77
C HIS A 446 6.19 -9.40 24.32
N VAL A 447 7.23 -8.59 24.14
CA VAL A 447 7.78 -8.23 22.83
C VAL A 447 9.29 -8.31 22.88
N ALA A 448 9.91 -8.72 21.76
CA ALA A 448 11.36 -8.60 21.64
C ALA A 448 11.72 -7.11 21.66
N THR A 449 12.64 -6.71 22.55
CA THR A 449 13.02 -5.30 22.72
C THR A 449 13.53 -4.71 21.41
N GLU A 450 14.30 -5.49 20.65
CA GLU A 450 14.82 -5.11 19.32
C GLU A 450 13.70 -4.83 18.31
N THR A 451 12.64 -5.63 18.30
CA THR A 451 11.48 -5.37 17.43
C THR A 451 10.74 -4.11 17.87
N GLY A 452 10.54 -3.94 19.18
CA GLY A 452 9.85 -2.78 19.74
C GLY A 452 10.54 -1.46 19.39
N ILE A 453 11.85 -1.35 19.62
CA ILE A 453 12.59 -0.09 19.35
C ILE A 453 12.74 0.25 17.86
N ASN A 454 12.61 -0.75 16.98
CA ASN A 454 12.78 -0.59 15.53
C ASN A 454 11.45 -0.47 14.78
N THR A 455 10.30 -0.62 15.46
CA THR A 455 8.99 -0.43 14.84
C THR A 455 8.55 1.02 15.01
N PRO A 456 8.28 1.77 13.92
CA PRO A 456 7.75 3.13 14.01
C PRO A 456 6.48 3.21 14.86
N VAL A 457 6.35 4.30 15.62
CA VAL A 457 5.23 4.54 16.54
C VAL A 457 3.89 4.47 15.81
N ASP A 458 3.78 5.10 14.63
CA ASP A 458 2.53 5.17 13.87
C ASP A 458 2.05 3.81 13.36
N ILE A 459 2.99 2.91 13.01
CA ILE A 459 2.66 1.53 12.61
C ILE A 459 2.03 0.78 13.78
N SER A 460 2.58 0.95 14.98
CA SER A 460 2.09 0.30 16.19
C SER A 460 0.71 0.86 16.56
N ILE A 461 0.57 2.19 16.59
CA ILE A 461 -0.69 2.89 16.86
C ILE A 461 -1.79 2.43 15.91
N GLN A 462 -1.53 2.40 14.60
CA GLN A 462 -2.53 2.00 13.63
C GLN A 462 -3.00 0.56 13.86
N ARG A 463 -2.07 -0.38 14.07
CA ARG A 463 -2.41 -1.77 14.37
C ARG A 463 -3.21 -1.89 15.68
N GLY A 464 -2.88 -1.09 16.68
CA GLY A 464 -3.62 -1.03 17.94
C GLY A 464 -5.04 -0.52 17.78
N LEU A 465 -5.25 0.51 16.97
CA LEU A 465 -6.58 1.03 16.63
C LEU A 465 -7.42 0.01 15.87
N ASP A 466 -6.82 -0.77 14.97
CA ASP A 466 -7.52 -1.83 14.24
C ASP A 466 -7.99 -2.93 15.22
N ILE A 467 -7.12 -3.38 16.14
CA ILE A 467 -7.48 -4.34 17.20
C ILE A 467 -8.61 -3.79 18.08
N HIS A 468 -8.52 -2.51 18.48
CA HIS A 468 -9.53 -1.88 19.32
C HIS A 468 -10.89 -1.80 18.61
N ARG A 469 -10.91 -1.46 17.31
CA ARG A 469 -12.13 -1.42 16.50
C ARG A 469 -12.77 -2.80 16.36
N GLU A 470 -11.97 -3.84 16.14
CA GLU A 470 -12.46 -5.22 16.09
C GLU A 470 -13.09 -5.65 17.42
N GLN A 471 -12.47 -5.32 18.55
CA GLN A 471 -13.01 -5.61 19.88
C GLN A 471 -14.34 -4.89 20.14
N LEU A 472 -14.45 -3.61 19.77
CA LEU A 472 -15.71 -2.85 19.89
C LEU A 472 -16.82 -3.45 19.03
N SER A 473 -16.50 -3.87 17.80
CA SER A 473 -17.46 -4.53 16.91
C SER A 473 -17.95 -5.84 17.51
N GLN A 474 -17.05 -6.68 18.06
CA GLN A 474 -17.42 -7.95 18.69
C GLN A 474 -18.32 -7.74 19.92
N GLN A 475 -18.04 -6.72 20.73
CA GLN A 475 -18.89 -6.38 21.89
C GLN A 475 -20.30 -5.94 21.47
N GLN A 476 -20.43 -5.15 20.40
CA GLN A 476 -21.74 -4.75 19.87
C GLN A 476 -22.55 -5.93 19.32
N SER A 477 -21.89 -6.88 18.64
CA SER A 477 -22.50 -8.13 18.16
C SER A 477 -23.05 -8.96 19.31
N MET A 478 -22.24 -9.17 20.36
CA MET A 478 -22.61 -9.92 21.56
C MET A 478 -23.80 -9.26 22.30
N GLN A 479 -23.85 -7.93 22.34
CA GLN A 479 -24.96 -7.19 22.96
C GLN A 479 -26.27 -7.34 22.16
N HIS A 480 -26.18 -7.37 20.83
CA HIS A 480 -27.33 -7.62 19.95
C HIS A 480 -27.87 -9.05 20.11
N GLU A 481 -26.98 -10.05 20.19
CA GLU A 481 -27.38 -11.45 20.42
C GLU A 481 -28.03 -11.63 21.80
N GLN A 482 -27.47 -11.03 22.86
CA GLN A 482 -28.09 -11.09 24.19
C GLN A 482 -29.46 -10.39 24.25
N MET A 483 -29.67 -9.30 23.49
CA MET A 483 -30.99 -8.67 23.39
C MET A 483 -32.00 -9.51 22.62
N GLN A 484 -31.58 -10.22 21.56
CA GLN A 484 -32.46 -11.16 20.85
C GLN A 484 -32.80 -12.39 21.69
N GLU A 485 -31.86 -12.90 22.50
CA GLU A 485 -32.11 -14.04 23.39
C GLU A 485 -33.08 -13.69 24.53
N ARG A 486 -33.03 -12.46 25.06
CA ARG A 486 -34.01 -11.96 26.04
C ARG A 486 -35.41 -11.74 25.46
N GLN A 487 -35.55 -11.63 24.14
CA GLN A 487 -36.84 -11.47 23.46
C GLN A 487 -37.43 -12.79 22.94
N ARG A 488 -36.75 -13.93 23.11
CA ARG A 488 -37.32 -15.24 22.79
C ARG A 488 -38.42 -15.58 23.82
N PRO A 489 -39.68 -15.76 23.41
CA PRO A 489 -40.72 -16.23 24.31
C PRO A 489 -40.36 -17.62 24.81
N GLY A 490 -40.46 -17.84 26.13
CA GLY A 490 -40.21 -19.14 26.75
C GLY A 490 -41.07 -20.25 26.14
N PRO A 491 -40.62 -21.51 26.19
CA PRO A 491 -41.31 -22.60 25.51
C PRO A 491 -42.72 -22.78 26.09
N SER A 492 -43.72 -22.64 25.22
CA SER A 492 -45.11 -23.00 25.54
C SER A 492 -45.18 -24.51 25.71
N ILE A 493 -45.26 -24.96 26.97
CA ILE A 493 -45.62 -26.35 27.28
C ILE A 493 -47.10 -26.50 26.94
N GLY A 494 -47.38 -27.27 25.89
CA GLY A 494 -48.71 -27.71 25.47
C GLY A 494 -48.70 -29.21 25.25
#